data_AF-A0A3L6D8C5-F1
#
_entry.id   AF-A0A3L6D8C5-F1
#
_cell.length_a   1.000
_cell.length_b   1.000
_cell.length_c   1.000
_cell.angle_alpha   90.00
_cell.angle_beta   90.00
_cell.angle_gamma   90.00
#
_symmetry.space_group_name_H-M   'P 1'
#
loop_
_entity.id
_entity.type
_entity.pdbx_description
1 polymer ?
#
loop_
_entity_poly.entity_id
_entity_poly.type
_entity_poly.pdbx_seq_one_letter_code
_entity_poly.pdbx_strand_id
1 'polypeptide(L)'
;MRRSRRSQVSLFPTFPAGPLFQAMAKLPVLARSSIRSKPNENMRLVVVTIVGAVFGFLIGISFPTVNITKLHFPSSIVSYIEDKNSGISAQAILNHAWTAARNARGNGSQPISLDNFKVYVPTNPRGAESLAPGIVVPESDFHQHRLWGNPDEDLPFKPKYLVTFTVGISQKDNINRAVKKFSKDFAILLFHYDGRVTEWDEFEWSKRAIHVSVRKQAKWWYAKRFLHPDIVAAYEYIFIWDEDLGADHFNGEEYIKLVKKYRLEISQPGLEPDRGLTWQMTKRRGDRQVHMVTEEREGWCSDPHVPPCAGFVEIMAPVFSRDAWRCVWHMIQNDLVHGWGLDFALRKCVEPAHEKIGVVDSQWIVHQVIPSLGNQGQSENGRAPWEGVRERCRKEWGLFQTRMAEAEKAYYEMMGITPPNVTFVS
;
A
#
# COMPACT_ATOMS: atom_id res chain seq x y z
N MET A 1 23.19 -29.66 53.21
CA MET A 1 22.79 -31.09 53.37
C MET A 1 21.67 -31.36 52.38
N ARG A 2 21.89 -32.21 51.36
CA ARG A 2 21.27 -33.57 51.20
C ARG A 2 19.76 -33.58 51.47
N ARG A 3 18.87 -34.15 50.64
CA ARG A 3 18.90 -34.89 49.36
C ARG A 3 17.41 -35.18 49.06
N SER A 4 17.00 -35.28 47.78
CA SER A 4 16.42 -36.53 47.18
C SER A 4 14.91 -36.76 47.44
N ARG A 5 14.05 -37.24 46.53
CA ARG A 5 14.09 -37.71 45.13
C ARG A 5 12.63 -37.98 44.69
N ARG A 6 12.39 -37.92 43.36
CA ARG A 6 11.66 -38.83 42.42
C ARG A 6 10.34 -39.52 42.90
N SER A 7 9.34 -39.85 42.08
CA SER A 7 9.32 -40.38 40.69
C SER A 7 7.87 -40.36 40.16
N GLN A 8 7.61 -39.99 38.89
CA GLN A 8 7.15 -40.83 37.74
C GLN A 8 5.74 -41.45 37.87
N VAL A 9 4.85 -41.43 36.86
CA VAL A 9 4.84 -42.16 35.55
C VAL A 9 3.66 -41.57 34.71
N SER A 10 3.86 -40.87 33.59
CA SER A 10 3.86 -41.26 32.14
C SER A 10 2.61 -41.97 31.57
N LEU A 11 2.07 -41.45 30.45
CA LEU A 11 1.76 -42.22 29.22
C LEU A 11 1.33 -41.30 28.05
N PHE A 12 2.13 -41.31 26.98
CA PHE A 12 1.80 -40.97 25.57
C PHE A 12 1.84 -42.27 24.75
N PRO A 13 1.27 -42.32 23.54
CA PRO A 13 2.10 -42.33 22.31
C PRO A 13 1.47 -41.50 21.16
N THR A 14 2.16 -40.61 20.41
CA THR A 14 3.15 -40.77 19.30
C THR A 14 2.70 -41.59 18.08
N PHE A 15 2.55 -40.91 16.93
CA PHE A 15 2.50 -41.47 15.56
C PHE A 15 3.85 -41.25 14.85
N PRO A 16 4.35 -42.18 14.02
CA PRO A 16 5.56 -41.99 13.21
C PRO A 16 5.29 -41.84 11.69
N ALA A 17 6.31 -41.39 10.97
CA ALA A 17 6.36 -41.11 9.53
C ALA A 17 7.23 -42.12 8.74
N GLY A 18 6.89 -42.34 7.45
CA GLY A 18 7.75 -42.86 6.35
C GLY A 18 8.20 -44.33 6.41
N PRO A 19 8.60 -45.01 5.29
CA PRO A 19 9.39 -44.46 4.15
C PRO A 19 9.05 -45.00 2.71
N LEU A 20 9.82 -44.52 1.72
CA LEU A 20 9.96 -44.94 0.30
C LEU A 20 10.69 -46.29 0.11
N PHE A 21 10.40 -47.05 -0.96
CA PHE A 21 11.34 -47.52 -2.03
C PHE A 21 10.69 -48.51 -3.04
N GLN A 22 10.67 -48.11 -4.32
CA GLN A 22 11.08 -48.83 -5.56
C GLN A 22 10.80 -50.35 -5.78
N ALA A 23 10.13 -50.73 -6.88
CA ALA A 23 10.65 -51.61 -7.95
C ALA A 23 9.57 -52.09 -8.96
N MET A 24 9.99 -52.16 -10.24
CA MET A 24 9.26 -52.64 -11.42
C MET A 24 9.03 -54.17 -11.43
N ALA A 25 7.96 -54.64 -12.10
CA ALA A 25 8.03 -55.48 -13.32
C ALA A 25 6.79 -56.36 -13.58
N LYS A 26 6.25 -56.22 -14.80
CA LYS A 26 5.74 -57.23 -15.76
C LYS A 26 4.54 -58.17 -15.43
N LEU A 27 3.48 -57.94 -16.22
CA LEU A 27 2.44 -58.85 -16.77
C LEU A 27 2.88 -60.32 -17.02
N PRO A 28 1.96 -61.34 -17.05
CA PRO A 28 0.89 -61.38 -18.05
C PRO A 28 -0.46 -62.05 -17.72
N VAL A 29 -1.36 -61.80 -18.69
CA VAL A 29 -2.73 -62.24 -18.99
C VAL A 29 -2.96 -63.76 -18.91
N LEU A 30 -4.17 -64.15 -18.49
CA LEU A 30 -4.85 -65.35 -18.98
C LEU A 30 -6.34 -65.05 -19.22
N ALA A 31 -6.77 -65.34 -20.45
CA ALA A 31 -8.05 -65.02 -21.04
C ALA A 31 -9.18 -65.98 -20.62
N ARG A 32 -10.42 -65.49 -20.65
CA ARG A 32 -11.54 -66.25 -21.24
C ARG A 32 -12.68 -65.34 -21.70
N SER A 33 -13.11 -65.63 -22.92
CA SER A 33 -14.04 -64.93 -23.80
C SER A 33 -15.50 -65.02 -23.39
N SER A 34 -16.28 -63.95 -23.63
CA SER A 34 -17.64 -64.06 -24.15
C SER A 34 -18.02 -62.76 -24.89
N ILE A 35 -18.40 -62.88 -26.16
CA ILE A 35 -18.81 -61.79 -27.05
C ILE A 35 -20.31 -61.55 -26.86
N ARG A 36 -20.71 -60.30 -26.58
CA ARG A 36 -22.05 -59.78 -26.89
C ARG A 36 -22.00 -58.31 -27.30
N SER A 37 -22.33 -58.08 -28.57
CA SER A 37 -22.72 -56.86 -29.30
C SER A 37 -22.30 -55.47 -28.78
N LYS A 38 -21.42 -54.79 -29.54
CA LYS A 38 -21.13 -53.36 -29.44
C LYS A 38 -22.30 -52.52 -30.01
N PRO A 39 -22.83 -51.51 -29.29
CA PRO A 39 -23.50 -50.38 -29.93
C PRO A 39 -22.46 -49.43 -30.52
N ASN A 40 -22.81 -48.80 -31.64
CA ASN A 40 -21.91 -47.95 -32.43
C ASN A 40 -21.53 -46.68 -31.62
N GLU A 41 -20.34 -46.67 -31.01
CA GLU A 41 -19.88 -45.59 -30.11
C GLU A 41 -19.89 -44.21 -30.77
N ASN A 42 -19.69 -44.14 -32.08
CA ASN A 42 -19.75 -42.91 -32.86
C ASN A 42 -21.14 -42.24 -32.79
N MET A 43 -22.22 -43.03 -32.76
CA MET A 43 -23.58 -42.48 -32.68
C MET A 43 -23.89 -41.94 -31.28
N ARG A 44 -23.34 -42.57 -30.23
CA ARG A 44 -23.46 -42.09 -28.84
C ARG A 44 -22.69 -40.79 -28.63
N LEU A 45 -21.51 -40.64 -29.22
CA LEU A 45 -20.71 -39.42 -29.12
C LEU A 45 -21.40 -38.24 -29.85
N VAL A 46 -21.97 -38.47 -31.03
CA VAL A 46 -22.71 -37.45 -31.78
C VAL A 46 -23.96 -37.00 -31.01
N VAL A 47 -24.74 -37.93 -30.46
CA VAL A 47 -25.93 -37.60 -29.67
C VAL A 47 -25.55 -36.85 -28.39
N VAL A 48 -24.50 -37.25 -27.68
CA VAL A 48 -24.04 -36.54 -26.47
C VAL A 48 -23.54 -35.13 -26.80
N THR A 49 -22.88 -34.94 -27.95
CA THR A 49 -22.39 -33.62 -28.38
C THR A 49 -23.55 -32.71 -28.79
N ILE A 50 -24.54 -33.24 -29.52
CA ILE A 50 -25.73 -32.46 -29.92
C ILE A 50 -26.58 -32.13 -28.68
N VAL A 51 -26.81 -33.09 -27.78
CA VAL A 51 -27.55 -32.83 -26.54
C VAL A 51 -26.78 -31.87 -25.65
N GLY A 52 -25.46 -31.98 -25.54
CA GLY A 52 -24.62 -31.04 -24.80
C GLY A 52 -24.63 -29.63 -25.39
N ALA A 53 -24.60 -29.50 -26.72
CA ALA A 53 -24.68 -28.22 -27.41
C ALA A 53 -26.07 -27.59 -27.29
N VAL A 54 -27.14 -28.37 -27.45
CA VAL A 54 -28.52 -27.91 -27.28
C VAL A 54 -28.80 -27.56 -25.82
N PHE A 55 -28.33 -28.36 -24.86
CA PHE A 55 -28.49 -28.09 -23.43
C PHE A 55 -27.64 -26.89 -22.99
N GLY A 56 -26.43 -26.75 -23.51
CA GLY A 56 -25.57 -25.58 -23.31
C GLY A 56 -26.13 -24.31 -23.94
N PHE A 57 -26.74 -24.41 -25.13
CA PHE A 57 -27.44 -23.32 -25.81
C PHE A 57 -28.71 -22.92 -25.07
N LEU A 58 -29.52 -23.89 -24.62
CA LEU A 58 -30.72 -23.63 -23.82
C LEU A 58 -30.39 -23.05 -22.46
N ILE A 59 -29.33 -23.50 -21.77
CA ILE A 59 -28.85 -22.87 -20.53
C ILE A 59 -28.31 -21.46 -20.81
N GLY A 60 -27.54 -21.29 -21.90
CA GLY A 60 -27.00 -20.00 -22.32
C GLY A 60 -28.07 -18.95 -22.65
N ILE A 61 -29.22 -19.38 -23.17
CA ILE A 61 -30.40 -18.52 -23.45
C ILE A 61 -31.29 -18.36 -22.20
N SER A 62 -31.22 -19.29 -21.25
CA SER A 62 -32.01 -19.27 -20.02
C SER A 62 -31.41 -18.40 -18.90
N PHE A 63 -30.20 -17.86 -19.07
CA PHE A 63 -29.74 -16.75 -18.22
C PHE A 63 -30.42 -15.46 -18.67
N PRO A 64 -31.30 -14.84 -17.85
CA PRO A 64 -31.79 -13.51 -18.16
C PRO A 64 -30.60 -12.56 -18.07
N THR A 65 -30.06 -12.16 -19.21
CA THR A 65 -29.11 -11.05 -19.31
C THR A 65 -29.75 -9.84 -18.65
N VAL A 66 -29.07 -9.37 -17.61
CA VAL A 66 -29.54 -8.37 -16.66
C VAL A 66 -30.03 -7.14 -17.43
N ASN A 67 -31.34 -6.89 -17.39
CA ASN A 67 -31.87 -5.60 -17.79
C ASN A 67 -31.18 -4.55 -16.91
N ILE A 68 -30.78 -3.40 -17.47
CA ILE A 68 -30.69 -2.19 -16.65
C ILE A 68 -32.13 -1.82 -16.31
N THR A 69 -32.71 -2.54 -15.34
CA THR A 69 -33.83 -2.01 -14.62
C THR A 69 -33.25 -0.88 -13.80
N LYS A 70 -33.68 0.35 -14.05
CA LYS A 70 -33.82 1.27 -12.92
C LYS A 70 -34.64 0.49 -11.89
N LEU A 71 -33.96 -0.05 -10.88
CA LEU A 71 -34.60 -0.71 -9.75
C LEU A 71 -35.33 0.40 -9.01
N HIS A 72 -36.54 0.71 -9.46
CA HIS A 72 -37.45 1.57 -8.76
C HIS A 72 -37.97 0.77 -7.57
N PHE A 73 -37.30 0.92 -6.44
CA PHE A 73 -37.87 0.48 -5.16
C PHE A 73 -39.02 1.44 -4.83
N PRO A 74 -40.27 0.96 -4.72
CA PRO A 74 -41.36 1.80 -4.24
C PRO A 74 -41.04 2.31 -2.82
N SER A 75 -41.41 3.56 -2.51
CA SER A 75 -41.15 4.21 -1.22
C SER A 75 -41.67 3.41 -0.02
N SER A 76 -42.61 2.49 -0.24
CA SER A 76 -43.08 1.53 0.75
C SER A 76 -41.94 0.66 1.32
N ILE A 77 -40.97 0.23 0.51
CA ILE A 77 -39.83 -0.60 0.96
C ILE A 77 -38.95 0.16 1.97
N VAL A 78 -38.79 1.47 1.79
CA VAL A 78 -38.03 2.31 2.74
C VAL A 78 -38.79 2.46 4.06
N SER A 79 -40.11 2.68 4.02
CA SER A 79 -40.94 2.73 5.24
C SER A 79 -40.99 1.40 6.00
N TYR A 80 -40.79 0.27 5.32
CA TYR A 80 -40.79 -1.06 5.94
C TYR A 80 -39.49 -1.39 6.71
N ILE A 81 -38.37 -0.73 6.38
CA ILE A 81 -37.06 -0.95 7.02
C ILE A 81 -36.92 -0.16 8.34
N GLU A 82 -37.61 0.98 8.47
CA GLU A 82 -37.54 1.83 9.67
C GLU A 82 -38.37 1.32 10.85
N ASP A 83 -39.34 0.43 10.61
CA ASP A 83 -40.21 -0.08 11.66
C ASP A 83 -39.46 -1.17 12.46
N LYS A 84 -39.11 -0.88 13.72
CA LYS A 84 -38.18 -1.64 14.59
C LYS A 84 -38.55 -3.12 14.86
N ASN A 85 -39.64 -3.63 14.30
CA ASN A 85 -40.13 -5.01 14.49
C ASN A 85 -40.38 -5.78 13.19
N SER A 86 -40.02 -5.25 12.02
CA SER A 86 -40.23 -5.96 10.75
C SER A 86 -39.05 -6.91 10.47
N GLY A 87 -39.16 -8.15 10.93
CA GLY A 87 -38.31 -9.24 10.45
C GLY A 87 -38.59 -9.50 8.97
N ILE A 88 -37.97 -8.72 8.08
CA ILE A 88 -38.13 -8.88 6.63
C ILE A 88 -37.12 -9.92 6.15
N SER A 89 -37.63 -11.01 5.58
CA SER A 89 -36.78 -11.94 4.85
C SER A 89 -36.24 -11.25 3.59
N ALA A 90 -34.96 -11.41 3.29
CA ALA A 90 -34.34 -10.92 2.05
C ALA A 90 -35.16 -11.30 0.79
N GLN A 91 -35.93 -12.39 0.89
CA GLN A 91 -36.85 -12.87 -0.14
C GLN A 91 -37.96 -11.88 -0.50
N ALA A 92 -38.52 -11.13 0.44
CA ALA A 92 -39.59 -10.17 0.16
C ALA A 92 -39.07 -8.95 -0.64
N ILE A 93 -37.86 -8.47 -0.30
CA ILE A 93 -37.18 -7.40 -1.03
C ILE A 93 -36.82 -7.87 -2.44
N LEU A 94 -36.32 -9.11 -2.58
CA LEU A 94 -36.05 -9.75 -3.86
C LEU A 94 -37.32 -9.85 -4.71
N ASN A 95 -38.42 -10.37 -4.17
CA ASN A 95 -39.67 -10.51 -4.92
C ASN A 95 -40.20 -9.16 -5.43
N HIS A 96 -40.05 -8.09 -4.63
CA HIS A 96 -40.41 -6.74 -5.04
C HIS A 96 -39.48 -6.16 -6.14
N ALA A 97 -38.17 -6.36 -6.02
CA ALA A 97 -37.22 -5.96 -7.06
C ALA A 97 -37.49 -6.69 -8.39
N TRP A 98 -37.85 -7.99 -8.32
CA TRP A 98 -38.19 -8.81 -9.48
C TRP A 98 -39.51 -8.40 -10.14
N THR A 99 -40.51 -7.97 -9.36
CA THR A 99 -41.77 -7.45 -9.92
C THR A 99 -41.58 -6.08 -10.58
N ALA A 100 -40.81 -5.18 -9.98
CA ALA A 100 -40.42 -3.91 -10.62
C ALA A 100 -39.66 -4.16 -11.93
N ALA A 101 -38.77 -5.14 -11.95
CA ALA A 101 -38.02 -5.56 -13.14
C ALA A 101 -38.92 -6.14 -14.26
N ARG A 102 -39.94 -6.94 -13.89
CA ARG A 102 -40.93 -7.46 -14.86
C ARG A 102 -41.83 -6.37 -15.41
N ASN A 103 -42.26 -5.42 -14.57
CA ASN A 103 -43.14 -4.34 -15.00
C ASN A 103 -42.44 -3.38 -15.97
N ALA A 104 -41.12 -3.18 -15.84
CA ALA A 104 -40.32 -2.43 -16.81
C ALA A 104 -40.19 -3.11 -18.19
N ARG A 105 -40.51 -4.41 -18.30
CA ARG A 105 -40.57 -5.14 -19.59
C ARG A 105 -41.94 -5.06 -20.28
N GLY A 106 -42.96 -4.52 -19.60
CA GLY A 106 -44.33 -4.45 -20.11
C GLY A 106 -44.65 -3.13 -20.80
N ASN A 107 -44.08 -2.89 -22.00
CA ASN A 107 -44.63 -2.10 -23.11
C ASN A 107 -43.50 -1.63 -24.04
N GLY A 108 -43.28 -2.35 -25.13
CA GLY A 108 -42.34 -1.94 -26.18
C GLY A 108 -41.73 -3.12 -26.92
N SER A 109 -42.45 -3.66 -27.90
CA SER A 109 -41.93 -4.62 -28.87
C SER A 109 -41.06 -3.90 -29.92
N GLN A 110 -39.85 -3.52 -29.53
CA GLN A 110 -38.79 -3.14 -30.46
C GLN A 110 -37.50 -3.86 -30.00
N PRO A 111 -36.80 -4.60 -30.88
CA PRO A 111 -35.51 -5.18 -30.55
C PRO A 111 -34.50 -4.03 -30.49
N ILE A 112 -34.35 -3.43 -29.31
CA ILE A 112 -33.32 -2.42 -29.10
C ILE A 112 -31.97 -3.12 -29.28
N SER A 113 -31.12 -2.62 -30.18
CA SER A 113 -29.79 -3.17 -30.37
C SER A 113 -29.06 -3.12 -29.02
N LEU A 114 -28.51 -4.27 -28.62
CA LEU A 114 -27.84 -4.48 -27.34
C LEU A 114 -26.62 -3.55 -27.15
N ASP A 115 -26.10 -2.97 -28.22
CA ASP A 115 -24.99 -2.02 -28.18
C ASP A 115 -25.39 -0.63 -27.69
N ASN A 116 -26.68 -0.25 -27.75
CA ASN A 116 -27.12 1.07 -27.29
C ASN A 116 -27.21 1.22 -25.76
N PHE A 117 -27.06 0.13 -25.00
CA PHE A 117 -27.13 0.14 -23.52
C PHE A 117 -25.83 -0.18 -22.82
N LYS A 118 -24.77 -0.53 -23.56
CA LYS A 118 -23.45 -0.72 -22.98
C LYS A 118 -22.82 0.64 -22.76
N VAL A 119 -22.85 1.10 -21.52
CA VAL A 119 -21.98 2.20 -21.12
C VAL A 119 -20.56 1.65 -21.19
N TYR A 120 -19.75 2.22 -22.07
CA TYR A 120 -18.31 1.99 -22.12
C TYR A 120 -17.64 3.33 -22.32
N VAL A 121 -16.94 3.82 -21.29
CA VAL A 121 -16.27 5.10 -21.29
C VAL A 121 -14.77 4.88 -21.10
N PRO A 122 -13.96 4.97 -22.18
CA PRO A 122 -12.52 4.72 -22.12
C PRO A 122 -11.74 5.68 -21.20
N THR A 123 -12.30 6.85 -20.89
CA THR A 123 -11.69 7.85 -20.01
C THR A 123 -11.90 7.56 -18.53
N ASN A 124 -12.76 6.59 -18.17
CA ASN A 124 -12.91 6.17 -16.79
C ASN A 124 -11.65 5.41 -16.32
N PRO A 125 -11.40 5.34 -15.00
CA PRO A 125 -10.34 4.49 -14.45
C PRO A 125 -10.45 3.05 -14.93
N ARG A 126 -9.30 2.39 -15.03
CA ARG A 126 -9.22 1.00 -15.49
C ARG A 126 -10.10 0.09 -14.62
N GLY A 127 -10.98 -0.68 -15.24
CA GLY A 127 -11.94 -1.55 -14.57
C GLY A 127 -13.29 -0.87 -14.24
N ALA A 128 -13.42 0.44 -14.46
CA ALA A 128 -14.64 1.21 -14.28
C ALA A 128 -15.22 1.73 -15.61
N GLU A 129 -14.73 1.25 -16.75
CA GLU A 129 -15.17 1.69 -18.08
C GLU A 129 -16.66 1.44 -18.31
N SER A 130 -17.24 0.44 -17.64
CA SER A 130 -18.66 0.12 -17.73
C SER A 130 -19.58 1.05 -16.93
N LEU A 131 -19.02 1.99 -16.14
CA LEU A 131 -19.78 2.92 -15.31
C LEU A 131 -20.06 4.23 -16.04
N ALA A 132 -21.21 4.84 -15.76
CA ALA A 132 -21.49 6.19 -16.23
C ALA A 132 -20.56 7.19 -15.51
N PRO A 133 -19.96 8.18 -16.21
CA PRO A 133 -18.95 9.05 -15.59
C PRO A 133 -19.43 9.78 -14.34
N GLY A 134 -20.73 10.11 -14.26
CA GLY A 134 -21.31 10.83 -13.13
C GLY A 134 -21.33 10.08 -11.79
N ILE A 135 -21.08 8.77 -11.76
CA ILE A 135 -20.96 8.00 -10.50
C ILE A 135 -19.52 7.56 -10.20
N VAL A 136 -18.58 7.82 -11.12
CA VAL A 136 -17.20 7.39 -10.98
C VAL A 136 -16.45 8.33 -10.04
N VAL A 137 -15.91 7.77 -8.97
CA VAL A 137 -14.98 8.45 -8.07
C VAL A 137 -13.61 7.78 -8.24
N PRO A 138 -12.64 8.44 -8.92
CA PRO A 138 -11.38 7.80 -9.32
C PRO A 138 -10.35 7.67 -8.20
N GLU A 139 -10.51 8.44 -7.13
CA GLU A 139 -9.56 8.57 -6.02
C GLU A 139 -10.29 8.40 -4.68
N SER A 140 -9.57 8.08 -3.62
CA SER A 140 -10.06 8.03 -2.25
C SER A 140 -9.30 9.03 -1.38
N ASP A 141 -9.58 9.05 -0.08
CA ASP A 141 -8.87 9.86 0.89
C ASP A 141 -8.96 9.25 2.29
N PHE A 142 -8.36 9.94 3.26
CA PHE A 142 -8.34 9.53 4.65
C PHE A 142 -9.34 10.30 5.52
N HIS A 143 -10.28 11.03 4.92
CA HIS A 143 -11.26 11.79 5.68
C HIS A 143 -12.23 10.84 6.42
N GLN A 144 -12.42 11.11 7.72
CA GLN A 144 -13.34 10.33 8.54
C GLN A 144 -14.76 10.85 8.33
N HIS A 145 -15.69 9.92 8.09
CA HIS A 145 -17.12 10.19 7.92
C HIS A 145 -17.90 9.71 9.14
N ARG A 146 -18.99 10.40 9.46
CA ARG A 146 -19.88 10.01 10.57
C ARG A 146 -20.68 8.79 10.13
N LEU A 147 -21.05 7.93 11.10
CA LEU A 147 -21.87 6.75 10.83
C LEU A 147 -23.36 7.09 10.60
N TRP A 148 -23.77 8.35 10.81
CA TRP A 148 -25.14 8.83 10.71
C TRP A 148 -25.18 10.29 10.25
N GLY A 149 -26.35 10.75 9.84
CA GLY A 149 -26.58 12.15 9.43
C GLY A 149 -26.39 12.36 7.93
N ASN A 150 -26.27 13.63 7.53
CA ASN A 150 -26.02 14.01 6.15
C ASN A 150 -24.51 13.98 5.84
N PRO A 151 -24.04 13.22 4.83
CA PRO A 151 -22.64 13.20 4.41
C PRO A 151 -22.05 14.59 4.09
N ASP A 152 -22.88 15.53 3.60
CA ASP A 152 -22.42 16.89 3.25
C ASP A 152 -21.95 17.71 4.47
N GLU A 153 -22.36 17.30 5.68
CA GLU A 153 -21.99 17.94 6.93
C GLU A 153 -20.75 17.33 7.60
N ASP A 154 -20.24 16.20 7.10
CA ASP A 154 -19.14 15.46 7.73
C ASP A 154 -17.78 16.17 7.63
N LEU A 155 -17.60 17.00 6.60
CA LEU A 155 -16.32 17.59 6.25
C LEU A 155 -16.34 19.12 6.27
N PRO A 156 -16.58 19.76 7.44
CA PRO A 156 -16.52 21.23 7.54
C PRO A 156 -15.12 21.77 7.24
N PHE A 157 -14.09 20.92 7.32
CA PHE A 157 -12.71 21.24 7.01
C PHE A 157 -12.01 20.01 6.41
N LYS A 158 -11.32 20.20 5.28
CA LYS A 158 -10.52 19.16 4.61
C LYS A 158 -9.03 19.48 4.74
N PRO A 159 -8.23 18.64 5.44
CA PRO A 159 -6.79 18.82 5.50
C PRO A 159 -6.16 18.80 4.11
N LYS A 160 -5.17 19.66 3.90
CA LYS A 160 -4.45 19.80 2.62
C LYS A 160 -3.16 19.00 2.59
N TYR A 161 -2.62 18.66 3.76
CA TYR A 161 -1.34 17.98 3.90
C TYR A 161 -1.51 16.73 4.76
N LEU A 162 -0.65 15.75 4.58
CA LEU A 162 -0.63 14.52 5.37
C LEU A 162 0.71 14.42 6.07
N VAL A 163 0.69 14.17 7.39
CA VAL A 163 1.88 13.78 8.14
C VAL A 163 1.74 12.37 8.69
N THR A 164 2.76 11.56 8.42
CA THR A 164 2.83 10.18 8.88
C THR A 164 4.04 9.97 9.78
N PHE A 165 3.83 9.20 10.85
CA PHE A 165 4.89 8.78 11.76
C PHE A 165 4.82 7.26 11.94
N THR A 166 5.98 6.59 11.93
CA THR A 166 6.07 5.17 12.29
C THR A 166 6.46 5.04 13.75
N VAL A 167 5.52 4.67 14.61
CA VAL A 167 5.60 4.92 16.05
C VAL A 167 5.54 3.65 16.88
N GLY A 168 6.21 3.72 18.02
CA GLY A 168 5.99 2.86 19.18
C GLY A 168 5.67 3.70 20.41
N ILE A 169 5.05 3.07 21.40
CA ILE A 169 4.60 3.71 22.64
C ILE A 169 5.71 4.43 23.40
N SER A 170 6.95 3.93 23.29
CA SER A 170 8.13 4.53 23.93
C SER A 170 8.45 5.94 23.41
N GLN A 171 7.94 6.29 22.23
CA GLN A 171 8.18 7.58 21.58
C GLN A 171 6.95 8.50 21.64
N LYS A 172 5.88 8.11 22.33
CA LYS A 172 4.60 8.85 22.37
C LYS A 172 4.77 10.32 22.75
N ASP A 173 5.62 10.63 23.74
CA ASP A 173 5.86 11.99 24.19
C ASP A 173 6.63 12.82 23.16
N ASN A 174 7.53 12.17 22.40
CA ASN A 174 8.24 12.83 21.32
C ASN A 174 7.29 13.17 20.17
N ILE A 175 6.44 12.22 19.78
CA ILE A 175 5.41 12.44 18.76
C ILE A 175 4.41 13.50 19.20
N ASN A 176 4.00 13.52 20.47
CA ASN A 176 3.14 14.58 21.01
C ASN A 176 3.76 15.98 20.89
N ARG A 177 5.10 16.11 21.06
CA ARG A 177 5.80 17.38 20.79
C ARG A 177 5.83 17.71 19.30
N ALA A 178 6.09 16.73 18.45
CA ALA A 178 6.14 16.91 17.00
C ALA A 178 4.78 17.33 16.42
N VAL A 179 3.69 16.66 16.82
CA VAL A 179 2.32 16.95 16.35
C VAL A 179 1.90 18.40 16.59
N LYS A 180 2.36 19.02 17.68
CA LYS A 180 2.08 20.43 17.99
C LYS A 180 2.68 21.42 16.97
N LYS A 181 3.56 20.97 16.08
CA LYS A 181 4.16 21.79 15.02
C LYS A 181 3.35 21.80 13.73
N PHE A 182 2.28 21.02 13.67
CA PHE A 182 1.39 20.93 12.53
C PHE A 182 0.04 21.58 12.85
N SER A 183 -0.48 22.36 11.91
CA SER A 183 -1.78 23.01 12.07
C SER A 183 -2.93 22.04 11.78
N LYS A 184 -4.17 22.53 11.84
CA LYS A 184 -5.35 21.76 11.42
C LYS A 184 -5.34 21.37 9.94
N ASP A 185 -4.55 22.06 9.09
CA ASP A 185 -4.42 21.75 7.66
C ASP A 185 -3.69 20.42 7.42
N PHE A 186 -3.17 19.78 8.47
CA PHE A 186 -2.50 18.49 8.42
C PHE A 186 -3.37 17.37 8.97
N ALA A 187 -3.62 16.35 8.16
CA ALA A 187 -4.10 15.06 8.63
C ALA A 187 -2.92 14.31 9.29
N ILE A 188 -3.18 13.65 10.42
CA ILE A 188 -2.17 12.89 11.17
C ILE A 188 -2.48 11.40 11.04
N LEU A 189 -1.50 10.64 10.58
CA LEU A 189 -1.58 9.19 10.42
C LEU A 189 -0.41 8.51 11.16
N LEU A 190 -0.72 7.60 12.06
CA LEU A 190 0.26 6.89 12.88
C LEU A 190 0.33 5.41 12.46
N PHE A 191 1.54 4.94 12.17
CA PHE A 191 1.85 3.55 11.88
C PHE A 191 2.43 2.86 13.11
N HIS A 192 1.64 2.07 13.82
CA HIS A 192 1.99 1.45 15.10
C HIS A 192 2.70 0.12 14.90
N TYR A 193 4.03 0.10 14.99
CA TYR A 193 4.79 -1.14 14.84
C TYR A 193 4.74 -2.05 16.09
N ASP A 194 4.29 -1.55 17.23
CA ASP A 194 4.20 -2.31 18.49
C ASP A 194 2.79 -2.84 18.79
N GLY A 195 1.79 -2.38 18.04
CA GLY A 195 0.40 -2.74 18.20
C GLY A 195 -0.31 -2.10 19.40
N ARG A 196 0.23 -1.00 19.95
CA ARG A 196 -0.32 -0.29 21.12
C ARG A 196 -0.99 1.00 20.69
N VAL A 197 -2.30 0.93 20.44
CA VAL A 197 -3.10 2.05 19.92
C VAL A 197 -3.86 2.78 21.04
N THR A 198 -4.58 2.07 21.89
CA THR A 198 -5.47 2.64 22.92
C THR A 198 -4.75 3.55 23.90
N GLU A 199 -3.47 3.27 24.19
CA GLU A 199 -2.69 4.09 25.12
C GLU A 199 -2.41 5.51 24.61
N TRP A 200 -2.59 5.76 23.31
CA TRP A 200 -2.48 7.08 22.71
C TRP A 200 -3.72 7.95 22.92
N ASP A 201 -4.85 7.36 23.36
CA ASP A 201 -6.10 8.08 23.63
C ASP A 201 -5.96 9.09 24.79
N GLU A 202 -4.85 9.06 25.52
CA GLU A 202 -4.50 10.11 26.48
C GLU A 202 -4.35 11.49 25.82
N PHE A 203 -4.04 11.53 24.51
CA PHE A 203 -3.91 12.77 23.76
C PHE A 203 -5.17 13.04 22.94
N GLU A 204 -5.83 14.19 23.17
CA GLU A 204 -7.04 14.59 22.44
C GLU A 204 -6.86 14.72 20.92
N TRP A 205 -5.64 15.05 20.46
CA TRP A 205 -5.35 15.06 19.03
C TRP A 205 -5.29 13.64 18.45
N SER A 206 -4.90 12.64 19.25
CA SER A 206 -4.77 11.25 18.79
C SER A 206 -6.13 10.63 18.49
N LYS A 207 -7.17 10.97 19.26
CA LYS A 207 -8.55 10.53 18.99
C LYS A 207 -9.08 10.95 17.62
N ARG A 208 -8.48 11.99 17.02
CA ARG A 208 -8.80 12.51 15.68
C ARG A 208 -7.78 12.07 14.63
N ALA A 209 -6.67 11.47 15.04
CA ALA A 209 -5.67 10.92 14.14
C ALA A 209 -6.15 9.57 13.59
N ILE A 210 -5.48 9.11 12.54
CA ILE A 210 -5.74 7.80 11.95
C ILE A 210 -4.66 6.86 12.44
N HIS A 211 -5.07 5.68 12.88
CA HIS A 211 -4.18 4.69 13.46
C HIS A 211 -4.21 3.43 12.60
N VAL A 212 -3.04 3.01 12.10
CA VAL A 212 -2.86 1.74 11.42
C VAL A 212 -1.85 0.93 12.22
N SER A 213 -2.21 -0.30 12.59
CA SER A 213 -1.44 -1.10 13.54
C SER A 213 -1.17 -2.50 13.00
N VAL A 214 0.10 -2.76 12.68
CA VAL A 214 0.62 -4.08 12.29
C VAL A 214 1.97 -4.29 12.96
N ARG A 215 2.07 -5.34 13.77
CA ARG A 215 3.25 -5.58 14.60
C ARG A 215 4.51 -5.83 13.76
N LYS A 216 5.62 -5.24 14.21
CA LYS A 216 6.98 -5.43 13.70
C LYS A 216 7.12 -5.13 12.20
N GLN A 217 6.39 -4.13 11.70
CA GLN A 217 6.53 -3.65 10.32
C GLN A 217 7.31 -2.33 10.28
N ALA A 218 8.11 -2.17 9.23
CA ALA A 218 8.91 -0.97 9.00
C ALA A 218 8.12 0.13 8.28
N LYS A 219 8.62 1.37 8.37
CA LYS A 219 8.00 2.56 7.78
C LYS A 219 7.61 2.39 6.32
N TRP A 220 8.53 1.86 5.51
CA TRP A 220 8.30 1.72 4.07
C TRP A 220 7.37 0.55 3.72
N TRP A 221 7.24 -0.45 4.60
CA TRP A 221 6.19 -1.47 4.47
C TRP A 221 4.80 -0.85 4.61
N TYR A 222 4.61 0.03 5.59
CA TYR A 222 3.36 0.77 5.78
C TYR A 222 3.10 1.72 4.61
N ALA A 223 4.09 2.54 4.25
CA ALA A 223 3.95 3.51 3.17
C ALA A 223 3.52 2.82 1.86
N LYS A 224 4.11 1.67 1.52
CA LYS A 224 3.73 0.90 0.33
C LYS A 224 2.27 0.43 0.33
N ARG A 225 1.69 0.16 1.49
CA ARG A 225 0.35 -0.48 1.61
C ARG A 225 -0.77 0.51 1.89
N PHE A 226 -0.48 1.57 2.64
CA PHE A 226 -1.49 2.50 3.12
C PHE A 226 -1.40 3.86 2.45
N LEU A 227 -0.25 4.25 1.90
CA LEU A 227 -0.11 5.52 1.17
C LEU A 227 -0.20 5.31 -0.35
N HIS A 228 -1.21 4.57 -0.81
CA HIS A 228 -1.42 4.38 -2.24
C HIS A 228 -1.64 5.75 -2.92
N PRO A 229 -1.08 6.00 -4.13
CA PRO A 229 -1.17 7.32 -4.76
C PRO A 229 -2.61 7.82 -4.90
N ASP A 230 -3.53 6.93 -5.28
CA ASP A 230 -4.95 7.28 -5.45
C ASP A 230 -5.69 7.50 -4.13
N ILE A 231 -5.11 7.15 -2.97
CA ILE A 231 -5.65 7.48 -1.63
C ILE A 231 -5.07 8.82 -1.16
N VAL A 232 -3.78 9.05 -1.38
CA VAL A 232 -3.12 10.26 -0.88
C VAL A 232 -3.19 11.43 -1.87
N ALA A 233 -3.79 11.23 -3.04
CA ALA A 233 -4.00 12.26 -4.08
C ALA A 233 -4.79 13.48 -3.56
N ALA A 234 -5.59 13.33 -2.52
CA ALA A 234 -6.28 14.44 -1.85
C ALA A 234 -5.30 15.43 -1.18
N TYR A 235 -4.09 15.00 -0.81
CA TYR A 235 -3.10 15.81 -0.11
C TYR A 235 -2.10 16.43 -1.10
N GLU A 236 -1.75 17.70 -0.90
CA GLU A 236 -0.74 18.39 -1.73
C GLU A 236 0.67 17.90 -1.40
N TYR A 237 0.96 17.70 -0.11
CA TYR A 237 2.27 17.24 0.39
C TYR A 237 2.10 16.16 1.46
N ILE A 238 3.00 15.19 1.44
CA ILE A 238 2.98 13.97 2.26
C ILE A 238 4.32 13.85 3.01
N PHE A 239 4.27 13.92 4.33
CA PHE A 239 5.42 13.80 5.22
C PHE A 239 5.52 12.35 5.72
N ILE A 240 6.70 11.74 5.60
CA ILE A 240 6.93 10.33 5.99
C ILE A 240 8.08 10.25 6.97
N TRP A 241 7.82 10.54 8.24
CA TRP A 241 8.84 10.82 9.24
C TRP A 241 9.09 9.64 10.20
N ASP A 242 10.33 9.50 10.62
CA ASP A 242 10.71 8.64 11.74
C ASP A 242 10.31 9.28 13.09
N GLU A 243 10.21 8.44 14.11
CA GLU A 243 9.70 8.79 15.44
C GLU A 243 10.74 9.41 16.39
N ASP A 244 12.02 9.38 16.02
CA ASP A 244 13.15 9.85 16.81
C ASP A 244 13.64 11.25 16.42
N LEU A 245 12.75 12.04 15.80
CA LEU A 245 13.00 13.41 15.36
C LEU A 245 12.53 14.42 16.41
N GLY A 246 13.44 15.31 16.82
CA GLY A 246 13.13 16.50 17.62
C GLY A 246 12.72 17.66 16.73
N ALA A 247 11.51 18.19 16.92
CA ALA A 247 10.92 19.20 16.04
C ALA A 247 10.76 20.58 16.72
N ASP A 248 11.55 20.88 17.76
CA ASP A 248 11.35 22.09 18.56
C ASP A 248 11.47 23.39 17.76
N HIS A 249 12.31 23.38 16.72
CA HIS A 249 12.56 24.51 15.83
C HIS A 249 11.83 24.43 14.47
N PHE A 250 10.91 23.48 14.34
CA PHE A 250 10.16 23.25 13.11
C PHE A 250 8.75 23.84 13.21
N ASN A 251 8.23 24.37 12.10
CA ASN A 251 6.85 24.77 11.91
C ASN A 251 6.36 24.28 10.54
N GLY A 252 5.31 23.45 10.52
CA GLY A 252 4.81 22.82 9.30
C GLY A 252 4.27 23.81 8.26
N GLU A 253 3.64 24.90 8.70
CA GLU A 253 3.10 25.93 7.79
C GLU A 253 4.23 26.72 7.12
N GLU A 254 5.22 27.18 7.91
CA GLU A 254 6.38 27.89 7.37
C GLU A 254 7.21 27.00 6.46
N TYR A 255 7.34 25.71 6.80
CA TYR A 255 7.99 24.73 5.93
C TYR A 255 7.29 24.62 4.58
N ILE A 256 5.97 24.40 4.56
CA ILE A 256 5.23 24.27 3.30
C ILE A 256 5.28 25.56 2.48
N LYS A 257 5.23 26.75 3.11
CA LYS A 257 5.42 28.02 2.40
C LYS A 257 6.75 28.05 1.63
N LEU A 258 7.82 27.57 2.23
CA LEU A 258 9.14 27.52 1.59
C LEU A 258 9.20 26.44 0.51
N VAL A 259 8.70 25.23 0.77
CA VAL A 259 8.62 24.16 -0.24
C VAL A 259 7.89 24.65 -1.50
N LYS A 260 6.74 25.33 -1.34
CA LYS A 260 5.99 25.93 -2.46
C LYS A 260 6.75 27.07 -3.13
N LYS A 261 7.34 27.99 -2.35
CA LYS A 261 8.13 29.13 -2.85
C LYS A 261 9.29 28.68 -3.75
N TYR A 262 9.99 27.63 -3.33
CA TYR A 262 11.16 27.09 -4.03
C TYR A 262 10.82 25.94 -4.99
N ARG A 263 9.52 25.61 -5.17
CA ARG A 263 9.03 24.57 -6.07
C ARG A 263 9.71 23.20 -5.83
N LEU A 264 9.88 22.86 -4.56
CA LEU A 264 10.43 21.57 -4.18
C LEU A 264 9.34 20.49 -4.30
N GLU A 265 9.68 19.43 -5.03
CA GLU A 265 8.83 18.25 -5.22
C GLU A 265 9.16 17.16 -4.19
N ILE A 266 10.43 17.08 -3.79
CA ILE A 266 10.90 16.22 -2.70
C ILE A 266 11.76 17.08 -1.79
N SER A 267 11.53 17.04 -0.49
CA SER A 267 12.24 17.89 0.44
C SER A 267 12.41 17.25 1.80
N GLN A 268 13.26 17.83 2.63
CA GLN A 268 13.27 17.57 4.06
C GLN A 268 13.62 18.84 4.84
N PRO A 269 13.32 18.91 6.14
CA PRO A 269 13.89 19.90 7.05
C PRO A 269 15.42 19.78 7.11
N GLY A 270 16.11 20.89 7.41
CA GLY A 270 17.53 20.84 7.76
C GLY A 270 17.78 19.99 9.01
N LEU A 271 18.90 19.24 9.04
CA LEU A 271 19.33 18.50 10.23
C LEU A 271 20.36 19.32 11.02
N GLU A 272 20.10 19.49 12.32
CA GLU A 272 21.08 20.07 13.23
C GLU A 272 22.33 19.18 13.35
N PRO A 273 23.55 19.71 13.16
CA PRO A 273 24.77 18.90 13.07
C PRO A 273 25.33 18.43 14.42
N ASP A 274 24.80 18.92 15.54
CA ASP A 274 25.38 18.75 16.89
C ASP A 274 25.53 17.29 17.35
N ARG A 275 24.86 16.35 16.68
CA ARG A 275 24.89 14.92 17.02
C ARG A 275 25.52 14.04 15.94
N GLY A 276 26.26 14.65 15.01
CA GLY A 276 26.86 13.97 13.86
C GLY A 276 25.86 13.79 12.72
N LEU A 277 26.38 13.67 11.50
CA LEU A 277 25.57 13.56 10.29
C LEU A 277 26.18 12.53 9.35
N THR A 278 25.31 11.75 8.70
CA THR A 278 25.73 10.79 7.68
C THR A 278 26.06 11.48 6.36
N TRP A 279 25.29 12.51 5.97
CA TRP A 279 25.37 13.18 4.67
C TRP A 279 25.51 14.69 4.84
N GLN A 280 26.45 15.32 4.14
CA GLN A 280 26.58 16.79 4.20
C GLN A 280 25.37 17.52 3.60
N MET A 281 24.64 16.85 2.70
CA MET A 281 23.45 17.40 2.03
C MET A 281 22.30 17.61 3.01
N THR A 282 22.22 16.86 4.10
CA THR A 282 21.12 17.02 5.07
C THR A 282 21.43 18.06 6.13
N LYS A 283 22.69 18.49 6.24
CA LYS A 283 23.16 19.43 7.26
C LYS A 283 22.52 20.81 7.06
N ARG A 284 21.86 21.31 8.10
CA ARG A 284 21.32 22.67 8.15
C ARG A 284 22.38 23.72 7.84
N ARG A 285 22.00 24.73 7.05
CA ARG A 285 22.81 25.90 6.67
C ARG A 285 22.18 27.18 7.25
N GLY A 286 22.89 27.85 8.16
CA GLY A 286 22.36 29.05 8.85
C GLY A 286 22.29 30.32 8.00
N ASP A 287 22.90 30.32 6.81
CA ASP A 287 23.06 31.49 5.93
C ASP A 287 21.98 31.59 4.84
N ARG A 288 21.07 30.62 4.74
CA ARG A 288 20.08 30.51 3.65
C ARG A 288 18.78 29.87 4.14
N GLN A 289 17.72 29.97 3.32
CA GLN A 289 16.42 29.36 3.65
C GLN A 289 16.32 27.90 3.20
N VAL A 290 16.96 27.57 2.08
CA VAL A 290 16.94 26.27 1.39
C VAL A 290 18.29 26.05 0.70
N HIS A 291 18.74 24.81 0.58
CA HIS A 291 19.76 24.39 -0.37
C HIS A 291 19.38 23.11 -1.11
N MET A 292 19.87 22.96 -2.34
CA MET A 292 19.62 21.79 -3.21
C MET A 292 20.91 21.09 -3.65
N VAL A 293 22.05 21.72 -3.36
CA VAL A 293 23.40 21.25 -3.67
C VAL A 293 24.27 21.45 -2.44
N THR A 294 25.19 20.51 -2.20
CA THR A 294 26.23 20.60 -1.18
C THR A 294 27.57 20.19 -1.76
N GLU A 295 28.64 20.63 -1.09
CA GLU A 295 29.92 19.95 -1.16
C GLU A 295 29.90 18.76 -0.18
N GLU A 296 30.32 17.59 -0.65
CA GLU A 296 30.53 16.39 0.16
C GLU A 296 32.02 16.08 0.30
N ARG A 297 32.33 15.08 1.12
CA ARG A 297 33.67 14.53 1.27
C ARG A 297 34.26 14.10 -0.07
N GLU A 298 35.58 14.26 -0.21
CA GLU A 298 36.33 13.91 -1.42
C GLU A 298 36.03 12.48 -1.88
N GLY A 299 35.65 12.33 -3.16
CA GLY A 299 35.32 11.03 -3.77
C GLY A 299 33.90 10.51 -3.52
N TRP A 300 33.05 11.22 -2.77
CA TRP A 300 31.67 10.77 -2.48
C TRP A 300 30.65 11.15 -3.54
N CYS A 301 30.96 12.13 -4.39
CA CYS A 301 30.11 12.55 -5.49
C CYS A 301 30.80 12.27 -6.82
N SER A 302 30.16 11.46 -7.66
CA SER A 302 30.60 11.23 -9.03
C SER A 302 30.28 12.43 -9.93
N ASP A 303 29.22 13.16 -9.63
CA ASP A 303 28.77 14.37 -10.31
C ASP A 303 28.11 15.31 -9.28
N PRO A 304 28.29 16.65 -9.38
CA PRO A 304 27.74 17.58 -8.39
C PRO A 304 26.20 17.69 -8.41
N HIS A 305 25.55 17.30 -9.51
CA HIS A 305 24.10 17.33 -9.70
C HIS A 305 23.42 15.99 -9.39
N VAL A 306 24.16 15.01 -8.86
CA VAL A 306 23.61 13.71 -8.47
C VAL A 306 23.82 13.43 -6.97
N PRO A 307 23.03 12.50 -6.39
CA PRO A 307 23.22 12.07 -5.02
C PRO A 307 24.63 11.55 -4.76
N PRO A 308 25.20 11.81 -3.57
CA PRO A 308 24.57 12.54 -2.46
C PRO A 308 24.72 14.07 -2.52
N CYS A 309 25.42 14.65 -3.51
CA CYS A 309 25.69 16.09 -3.57
C CYS A 309 24.48 16.96 -3.92
N ALA A 310 23.57 16.44 -4.73
CA ALA A 310 22.31 17.09 -5.08
C ALA A 310 21.24 16.05 -5.39
N GLY A 311 19.97 16.45 -5.53
CA GLY A 311 18.93 15.48 -5.86
C GLY A 311 18.66 14.46 -4.74
N PHE A 312 19.06 14.78 -3.50
CA PHE A 312 19.11 13.85 -2.37
C PHE A 312 18.45 14.45 -1.13
N VAL A 313 17.61 13.64 -0.49
CA VAL A 313 17.16 13.83 0.90
C VAL A 313 17.17 12.46 1.57
N GLU A 314 17.44 12.43 2.86
CA GLU A 314 17.51 11.19 3.62
C GLU A 314 16.10 10.66 3.89
N ILE A 315 15.96 9.33 3.83
CA ILE A 315 14.69 8.63 4.04
C ILE A 315 14.08 8.84 5.43
N MET A 316 14.79 9.44 6.39
CA MET A 316 14.34 9.65 7.78
C MET A 316 13.21 10.68 7.89
N ALA A 317 13.33 11.83 7.22
CA ALA A 317 12.36 12.93 7.31
C ALA A 317 11.88 13.49 5.94
N PRO A 318 11.64 12.66 4.91
CA PRO A 318 11.26 13.15 3.60
C PRO A 318 9.83 13.70 3.58
N VAL A 319 9.62 14.64 2.67
CA VAL A 319 8.33 15.24 2.32
C VAL A 319 8.21 15.22 0.80
N PHE A 320 7.12 14.65 0.31
CA PHE A 320 6.87 14.49 -1.11
C PHE A 320 5.67 15.34 -1.54
N SER A 321 5.72 15.95 -2.71
CA SER A 321 4.51 16.36 -3.41
C SER A 321 3.70 15.12 -3.80
N ARG A 322 2.40 15.30 -4.08
CA ARG A 322 1.56 14.19 -4.58
C ARG A 322 2.11 13.54 -5.85
N ASP A 323 2.68 14.34 -6.75
CA ASP A 323 3.16 13.87 -8.06
C ASP A 323 4.45 13.08 -7.91
N ALA A 324 5.40 13.59 -7.11
CA ALA A 324 6.63 12.87 -6.79
C ALA A 324 6.32 11.57 -6.05
N TRP A 325 5.39 11.61 -5.08
CA TRP A 325 4.98 10.42 -4.34
C TRP A 325 4.39 9.33 -5.24
N ARG A 326 3.60 9.69 -6.27
CA ARG A 326 3.05 8.71 -7.21
C ARG A 326 4.15 7.89 -7.88
N CYS A 327 5.25 8.51 -8.27
CA CYS A 327 6.41 7.79 -8.80
C CYS A 327 7.14 6.98 -7.71
N VAL A 328 7.46 7.60 -6.57
CA VAL A 328 8.20 6.95 -5.47
C VAL A 328 7.47 5.73 -4.94
N TRP A 329 6.14 5.78 -4.85
CA TRP A 329 5.33 4.64 -4.42
C TRP A 329 5.51 3.42 -5.32
N HIS A 330 5.63 3.61 -6.64
CA HIS A 330 5.87 2.52 -7.60
C HIS A 330 7.31 2.00 -7.53
N MET A 331 8.27 2.83 -7.11
CA MET A 331 9.65 2.44 -6.87
C MET A 331 9.80 1.50 -5.67
N ILE A 332 9.02 1.70 -4.60
CA ILE A 332 9.07 0.87 -3.39
C ILE A 332 8.65 -0.56 -3.71
N GLN A 333 9.52 -1.52 -3.35
CA GLN A 333 9.34 -2.95 -3.57
C GLN A 333 8.53 -3.58 -2.42
N ASN A 334 7.65 -4.54 -2.73
CA ASN A 334 6.76 -5.15 -1.73
C ASN A 334 7.49 -5.96 -0.65
N ASP A 335 8.66 -6.53 -0.99
CA ASP A 335 9.47 -7.44 -0.17
C ASP A 335 10.70 -6.77 0.48
N LEU A 336 11.01 -5.52 0.11
CA LEU A 336 12.10 -4.73 0.70
C LEU A 336 11.47 -3.65 1.59
N VAL A 337 11.52 -3.85 2.90
CA VAL A 337 10.66 -3.14 3.87
C VAL A 337 11.35 -1.99 4.59
N HIS A 338 12.68 -1.95 4.59
CA HIS A 338 13.45 -0.94 5.33
C HIS A 338 13.73 0.33 4.52
N GLY A 339 13.66 0.25 3.18
CA GLY A 339 13.82 1.40 2.29
C GLY A 339 15.24 1.99 2.17
N TRP A 340 16.27 1.34 2.72
CA TRP A 340 17.66 1.77 2.55
C TRP A 340 18.03 1.78 1.06
N GLY A 341 18.61 2.89 0.59
CA GLY A 341 18.94 3.12 -0.81
C GLY A 341 17.87 3.86 -1.61
N LEU A 342 16.65 4.00 -1.08
CA LEU A 342 15.60 4.78 -1.76
C LEU A 342 16.01 6.25 -1.93
N ASP A 343 16.65 6.83 -0.92
CA ASP A 343 17.24 8.18 -0.89
C ASP A 343 18.10 8.50 -2.11
N PHE A 344 18.89 7.53 -2.59
CA PHE A 344 19.69 7.69 -3.81
C PHE A 344 18.88 7.61 -5.11
N ALA A 345 17.75 6.90 -5.08
CA ALA A 345 16.90 6.68 -6.24
C ALA A 345 15.79 7.73 -6.39
N LEU A 346 15.44 8.48 -5.33
CA LEU A 346 14.37 9.49 -5.34
C LEU A 346 14.50 10.49 -6.50
N ARG A 347 15.72 10.83 -6.89
CA ARG A 347 16.03 11.70 -8.04
C ARG A 347 15.37 11.25 -9.35
N LYS A 348 15.08 9.96 -9.52
CA LYS A 348 14.47 9.40 -10.74
C LYS A 348 12.99 9.79 -10.89
N CYS A 349 12.38 10.31 -9.83
CA CYS A 349 10.97 10.70 -9.81
C CYS A 349 10.73 12.19 -10.04
N VAL A 350 11.77 12.98 -10.29
CA VAL A 350 11.68 14.44 -10.44
C VAL A 350 12.70 14.94 -11.46
N GLU A 351 12.28 15.82 -12.37
CA GLU A 351 13.13 16.38 -13.42
C GLU A 351 13.02 17.93 -13.47
N PRO A 352 14.16 18.68 -13.45
CA PRO A 352 15.49 18.23 -13.08
C PRO A 352 15.62 18.04 -11.55
N ALA A 353 16.16 16.90 -11.11
CA ALA A 353 16.18 16.54 -9.70
C ALA A 353 16.97 17.52 -8.82
N HIS A 354 18.11 18.03 -9.29
CA HIS A 354 18.99 18.92 -8.52
C HIS A 354 18.44 20.33 -8.30
N GLU A 355 17.31 20.69 -8.94
CA GLU A 355 16.63 21.98 -8.75
C GLU A 355 15.30 21.84 -7.98
N LYS A 356 14.83 20.61 -7.77
CA LYS A 356 13.51 20.33 -7.20
C LYS A 356 13.56 19.41 -5.97
N ILE A 357 14.73 18.89 -5.65
CA ILE A 357 14.98 18.14 -4.43
C ILE A 357 15.93 18.94 -3.54
N GLY A 358 15.52 19.24 -2.32
CA GLY A 358 16.31 20.10 -1.45
C GLY A 358 15.94 20.08 0.02
N VAL A 359 16.79 20.73 0.81
CA VAL A 359 16.70 20.81 2.26
C VAL A 359 16.27 22.22 2.66
N VAL A 360 15.24 22.32 3.50
CA VAL A 360 14.71 23.59 4.00
C VAL A 360 15.43 23.96 5.30
N ASP A 361 16.50 24.74 5.20
CA ASP A 361 17.39 25.06 6.33
C ASP A 361 16.77 25.93 7.42
N SER A 362 15.86 26.82 7.03
CA SER A 362 15.20 27.73 7.97
C SER A 362 14.14 27.04 8.84
N GLN A 363 13.83 25.77 8.56
CA GLN A 363 12.95 24.91 9.35
C GLN A 363 13.68 23.60 9.60
N TRP A 364 14.16 23.39 10.82
CA TRP A 364 15.09 22.28 11.09
C TRP A 364 14.63 21.38 12.21
N ILE A 365 15.19 20.17 12.20
CA ILE A 365 14.93 19.11 13.15
C ILE A 365 16.25 18.56 13.72
N VAL A 366 16.16 17.83 14.82
CA VAL A 366 17.29 17.20 15.51
C VAL A 366 17.10 15.70 15.48
N HIS A 367 18.09 14.93 15.02
CA HIS A 367 18.06 13.47 15.14
C HIS A 367 18.41 13.06 16.58
N GLN A 368 17.45 12.51 17.32
CA GLN A 368 17.62 12.21 18.74
C GLN A 368 18.21 10.82 18.99
N VAL A 369 18.21 9.94 17.99
CA VAL A 369 18.71 8.55 18.05
C VAL A 369 18.05 7.77 19.20
N ILE A 370 16.73 7.96 19.37
CA ILE A 370 15.97 7.24 20.39
C ILE A 370 15.83 5.79 19.93
N PRO A 371 16.10 4.79 20.79
CA PRO A 371 16.00 3.39 20.40
C PRO A 371 14.59 3.05 19.86
N SER A 372 14.55 2.62 18.61
CA SER A 372 13.34 2.57 17.77
C SER A 372 13.01 1.14 17.33
N LEU A 373 12.31 0.99 16.20
CA LEU A 373 12.06 -0.26 15.50
C LEU A 373 13.26 -1.22 15.42
N GLY A 374 14.51 -0.72 15.38
CA GLY A 374 15.70 -1.57 15.42
C GLY A 374 15.72 -2.56 16.58
N ASN A 375 15.16 -2.19 17.74
CA ASN A 375 15.09 -3.07 18.90
C ASN A 375 13.98 -4.13 18.83
N GLN A 376 13.11 -4.09 17.81
CA GLN A 376 12.03 -5.06 17.60
C GLN A 376 12.49 -6.35 16.90
N GLY A 377 13.78 -6.43 16.55
CA GLY A 377 14.43 -7.62 15.99
C GLY A 377 14.48 -8.80 16.97
N GLN A 378 15.11 -9.89 16.53
CA GLN A 378 15.37 -11.05 17.39
C GLN A 378 16.82 -11.02 17.87
N SER A 379 17.03 -11.33 19.16
CA SER A 379 18.37 -11.58 19.66
C SER A 379 18.75 -13.02 19.32
N GLU A 380 19.90 -13.19 18.67
CA GLU A 380 20.43 -14.50 18.27
C GLU A 380 21.90 -14.61 18.70
N ASN A 381 22.29 -15.74 19.29
CA ASN A 381 23.69 -16.04 19.64
C ASN A 381 24.40 -14.93 20.45
N GLY A 382 23.68 -14.26 21.35
CA GLY A 382 24.21 -13.16 22.17
C GLY A 382 24.29 -11.80 21.46
N ARG A 383 23.88 -11.71 20.19
CA ARG A 383 23.77 -10.44 19.45
C ARG A 383 22.54 -9.65 19.87
N ALA A 384 22.67 -8.33 19.88
CA ALA A 384 21.56 -7.45 20.19
C ALA A 384 20.53 -7.44 19.04
N PRO A 385 19.22 -7.28 19.32
CA PRO A 385 18.17 -7.31 18.28
C PRO A 385 18.41 -6.38 17.08
N TRP A 386 18.96 -5.18 17.33
CA TRP A 386 19.23 -4.18 16.29
C TRP A 386 20.30 -4.61 15.29
N GLU A 387 21.20 -5.52 15.66
CA GLU A 387 22.24 -6.01 14.77
C GLU A 387 21.64 -6.81 13.61
N GLY A 388 20.69 -7.71 13.89
CA GLY A 388 19.99 -8.49 12.87
C GLY A 388 19.11 -7.62 11.96
N VAL A 389 18.46 -6.59 12.52
CA VAL A 389 17.71 -5.60 11.73
C VAL A 389 18.66 -4.86 10.79
N ARG A 390 19.81 -4.40 11.27
CA ARG A 390 20.79 -3.67 10.46
C ARG A 390 21.42 -4.54 9.37
N GLU A 391 21.68 -5.81 9.65
CA GLU A 391 22.11 -6.78 8.64
C GLU A 391 21.07 -6.92 7.53
N ARG A 392 19.78 -7.04 7.91
CA ARG A 392 18.68 -7.10 6.95
C ARG A 392 18.58 -5.80 6.12
N CYS A 393 18.74 -4.63 6.72
CA CYS A 393 18.75 -3.36 6.00
C CYS A 393 19.83 -3.33 4.90
N ARG A 394 21.07 -3.75 5.22
CA ARG A 394 22.17 -3.80 4.24
C ARG A 394 21.87 -4.78 3.11
N LYS A 395 21.34 -5.96 3.45
CA LYS A 395 20.96 -6.97 2.45
C LYS A 395 19.87 -6.45 1.50
N GLU A 396 18.84 -5.80 2.05
CA GLU A 396 17.77 -5.21 1.24
C GLU A 396 18.28 -4.07 0.35
N TRP A 397 19.19 -3.24 0.85
CA TRP A 397 19.81 -2.18 0.06
C TRP A 397 20.57 -2.74 -1.16
N GLY A 398 21.42 -3.76 -0.96
CA GLY A 398 22.13 -4.41 -2.06
C GLY A 398 21.17 -5.02 -3.10
N LEU A 399 20.10 -5.69 -2.63
CA LEU A 399 19.06 -6.21 -3.53
C LEU A 399 18.35 -5.11 -4.32
N PHE A 400 18.03 -3.99 -3.68
CA PHE A 400 17.39 -2.85 -4.33
C PHE A 400 18.30 -2.25 -5.41
N GLN A 401 19.58 -2.04 -5.10
CA GLN A 401 20.56 -1.51 -6.06
C GLN A 401 20.70 -2.43 -7.28
N THR A 402 20.82 -3.74 -7.08
CA THR A 402 20.87 -4.71 -8.18
C THR A 402 19.61 -4.65 -9.04
N ARG A 403 18.41 -4.65 -8.43
CA ARG A 403 17.14 -4.57 -9.18
C ARG A 403 17.04 -3.30 -10.02
N MET A 404 17.41 -2.15 -9.44
CA MET A 404 17.40 -0.87 -10.16
C MET A 404 18.35 -0.91 -11.35
N ALA A 405 19.59 -1.36 -11.14
CA ALA A 405 20.60 -1.43 -12.19
C ALA A 405 20.22 -2.40 -13.33
N GLU A 406 19.73 -3.60 -12.99
CA GLU A 406 19.30 -4.59 -13.97
C GLU A 406 18.08 -4.10 -14.78
N ALA A 407 17.11 -3.46 -14.11
CA ALA A 407 15.94 -2.90 -14.79
C ALA A 407 16.31 -1.76 -15.74
N GLU A 408 17.19 -0.85 -15.32
CA GLU A 408 17.68 0.24 -16.18
C GLU A 408 18.47 -0.31 -17.38
N LYS A 409 19.36 -1.28 -17.14
CA LYS A 409 20.12 -1.93 -18.22
C LYS A 409 19.18 -2.58 -19.24
N ALA A 410 18.22 -3.38 -18.79
CA ALA A 410 17.25 -4.04 -19.66
C ALA A 410 16.41 -3.03 -20.46
N TYR A 411 16.04 -1.90 -19.84
CA TYR A 411 15.33 -0.83 -20.52
C TYR A 411 16.17 -0.17 -21.62
N TYR A 412 17.44 0.16 -21.34
CA TYR A 412 18.33 0.73 -22.36
C TYR A 412 18.57 -0.23 -23.52
N GLU A 413 18.80 -1.52 -23.25
CA GLU A 413 18.95 -2.55 -24.26
C GLU A 413 17.69 -2.68 -25.15
N MET A 414 16.49 -2.65 -24.54
CA MET A 414 15.22 -2.65 -25.27
C MET A 414 15.05 -1.42 -26.17
N MET A 415 15.56 -0.26 -25.74
CA MET A 415 15.53 0.98 -26.51
C MET A 415 16.66 1.09 -27.54
N GLY A 416 17.56 0.10 -27.62
CA GLY A 416 18.72 0.13 -28.52
C GLY A 416 19.80 1.14 -28.11
N ILE A 417 19.81 1.56 -26.85
CA ILE A 417 20.76 2.52 -26.28
C ILE A 417 21.83 1.74 -25.52
N THR A 418 23.11 2.11 -25.68
CA THR A 418 24.19 1.51 -24.88
C THR A 418 23.99 1.85 -23.40
N PRO A 419 23.82 0.86 -22.50
CA PRO A 419 23.65 1.12 -21.09
C PRO A 419 24.92 1.74 -20.50
N PRO A 420 24.80 2.66 -19.52
CA PRO A 420 25.96 3.14 -18.78
C PRO A 420 26.68 1.98 -18.08
N ASN A 421 28.01 2.06 -17.94
CA ASN A 421 28.79 1.04 -17.23
C ASN A 421 28.31 0.91 -15.78
N VAL A 422 27.56 -0.14 -15.49
CA VAL A 422 27.10 -0.44 -14.13
C VAL A 422 28.20 -1.19 -13.38
N THR A 423 28.86 -0.54 -12.43
CA THR A 423 29.66 -1.23 -11.42
C THR A 423 28.75 -1.69 -10.29
N PHE A 424 28.59 -3.01 -10.14
CA PHE A 424 27.94 -3.58 -8.96
C PHE A 424 28.88 -3.41 -7.76
N VAL A 425 28.41 -2.70 -6.73
CA VAL A 425 29.10 -2.69 -5.43
C VAL A 425 28.66 -3.98 -4.72
N SER A 426 29.56 -4.95 -4.67
CA SER A 426 29.38 -6.23 -3.99
C SER A 426 29.27 -6.08 -2.48
#